data_AF-A0A373LUQ1-F1
#
_entry.id   AF-A0A373LUQ1-F1
#
_cell.length_a   1.000
_cell.length_b   1.000
_cell.length_c   1.000
_cell.angle_alpha   90.00
_cell.angle_beta   90.00
_cell.angle_gamma   90.00
#
_symmetry.space_group_name_H-M   'P 1'
#
loop_
_entity.id
_entity.type
_entity.pdbx_description
1 polymer ?
#
loop_
_entity_poly.entity_id
_entity_poly.type
_entity_poly.pdbx_seq_one_letter_code
_entity_poly.pdbx_strand_id
1 'polypeptide(L)'
;MEFSEYCREKGVYPEQVKEWKEACINANDSAREKSTKAGKELRAERKEKEKLEKELARKEKALAEAAALLVLRKKADAIWGTDEEDE
;
A
#
# COMPACT_ATOMS: atom_id res chain seq x y z
N MET A 1 -51.15 -4.40 -13.90
CA MET A 1 -52.09 -4.82 -12.84
C MET A 1 -51.49 -5.94 -12.00
N GLU A 2 -50.98 -7.01 -12.63
CA GLU A 2 -50.34 -8.15 -11.95
C GLU A 2 -49.39 -7.81 -10.78
N PHE A 3 -48.40 -6.94 -10.99
CA PHE A 3 -47.43 -6.60 -9.92
C PHE A 3 -48.09 -5.95 -8.70
N SER A 4 -49.11 -5.11 -8.93
CA SER A 4 -49.83 -4.45 -7.83
C SER A 4 -50.76 -5.40 -7.09
N GLU A 5 -51.34 -6.38 -7.78
CA GLU A 5 -52.19 -7.41 -7.16
C GLU A 5 -51.33 -8.38 -6.34
N TYR A 6 -50.19 -8.81 -6.89
CA TYR A 6 -49.21 -9.61 -6.18
C TYR A 6 -48.71 -8.92 -4.91
N CYS A 7 -48.37 -7.63 -5.00
CA CYS A 7 -47.97 -6.83 -3.85
C CYS A 7 -49.07 -6.79 -2.76
N ARG A 8 -50.33 -6.57 -3.14
CA ARG A 8 -51.48 -6.57 -2.22
C ARG A 8 -51.70 -7.92 -1.54
N GLU A 9 -51.61 -9.01 -2.29
CA GLU A 9 -51.73 -10.38 -1.76
C GLU A 9 -50.64 -10.68 -0.72
N LYS A 10 -49.44 -10.11 -0.91
CA LYS A 10 -48.30 -10.25 0.00
C LYS A 10 -48.26 -9.18 1.11
N GLY A 11 -49.22 -8.26 1.17
CA GLY A 11 -49.28 -7.21 2.18
C GLY A 11 -48.20 -6.13 2.06
N VAL A 12 -47.66 -5.92 0.86
CA VAL A 12 -46.62 -4.93 0.55
C VAL A 12 -47.09 -3.97 -0.53
N TYR A 13 -46.59 -2.73 -0.53
CA TYR A 13 -46.89 -1.77 -1.60
C TYR A 13 -45.85 -1.84 -2.73
N PRO A 14 -46.26 -1.67 -4.00
CA PRO A 14 -45.34 -1.62 -5.13
C PRO A 14 -44.21 -0.61 -4.96
N GLU A 15 -44.50 0.55 -4.35
CA GLU A 15 -43.52 1.57 -4.02
C GLU A 15 -42.44 1.07 -3.05
N GLN A 16 -42.80 0.31 -2.02
CA GLN A 16 -41.83 -0.26 -1.06
C GLN A 16 -40.88 -1.25 -1.73
N VAL A 17 -41.39 -2.05 -2.67
CA VAL A 17 -40.55 -3.00 -3.41
C VAL A 17 -39.55 -2.26 -4.32
N LYS A 18 -39.97 -1.15 -4.94
CA LYS A 18 -39.07 -0.29 -5.71
C LYS A 18 -38.02 0.36 -4.82
N GLU A 19 -38.43 0.89 -3.67
CA GLU A 19 -37.53 1.51 -2.70
C GLU A 19 -36.46 0.53 -2.20
N TRP A 20 -36.85 -0.70 -1.83
CA TRP A 20 -35.89 -1.74 -1.43
C TRP A 20 -34.96 -2.15 -2.56
N LYS A 21 -35.47 -2.23 -3.81
CA LYS A 21 -34.64 -2.53 -4.97
C LYS A 21 -33.57 -1.44 -5.17
N GLU A 22 -33.97 -0.18 -5.13
CA GLU A 22 -33.06 0.96 -5.27
C GLU A 22 -32.04 1.02 -4.13
N ALA A 23 -32.50 0.81 -2.88
CA ALA A 23 -31.62 0.73 -1.72
C ALA A 23 -30.56 -0.38 -1.86
N CYS A 24 -30.95 -1.57 -2.32
CA CYS A 24 -30.05 -2.70 -2.55
C CYS A 24 -29.04 -2.42 -3.68
N ILE A 25 -29.48 -1.81 -4.78
CA ILE A 25 -28.59 -1.44 -5.90
C ILE A 25 -27.55 -0.41 -5.42
N ASN A 26 -28.00 0.66 -4.78
CA ASN A 26 -27.13 1.74 -4.30
C ASN A 26 -26.13 1.25 -3.24
N ALA A 27 -26.56 0.39 -2.31
CA ALA A 27 -25.67 -0.20 -1.31
C ALA A 27 -24.56 -1.03 -1.97
N ASN A 28 -24.90 -1.85 -2.97
CA ASN A 28 -23.94 -2.71 -3.65
C ASN A 28 -22.97 -1.92 -4.55
N ASP A 29 -23.45 -0.90 -5.27
CA ASP A 29 -22.59 -0.06 -6.10
C ASP A 29 -21.57 0.72 -5.26
N SER A 30 -22.02 1.32 -4.16
CA SER A 30 -21.11 2.04 -3.26
C SER A 30 -20.08 1.13 -2.58
N ALA A 31 -20.46 -0.11 -2.25
CA ALA A 31 -19.54 -1.11 -1.69
C ALA A 31 -18.49 -1.56 -2.73
N ARG A 32 -18.90 -1.75 -3.98
CA ARG A 32 -18.02 -2.15 -5.08
C ARG A 32 -17.01 -1.06 -5.40
N GLU A 33 -17.45 0.20 -5.48
CA GLU A 33 -16.57 1.34 -5.71
C GLU A 33 -15.53 1.49 -4.59
N LYS A 34 -15.94 1.43 -3.32
CA LYS A 34 -15.04 1.49 -2.16
C LYS A 34 -14.00 0.36 -2.20
N SER A 35 -14.41 -0.87 -2.49
CA SER A 35 -13.50 -2.02 -2.60
C SER A 35 -12.48 -1.85 -3.72
N THR A 36 -12.91 -1.40 -4.90
CA THR A 36 -11.98 -1.16 -6.02
C THR A 36 -10.99 -0.04 -5.75
N LYS A 37 -11.43 1.05 -5.09
CA LYS A 37 -10.56 2.16 -4.68
C LYS A 37 -9.53 1.70 -3.64
N ALA A 38 -9.97 1.03 -2.59
CA ALA A 38 -9.09 0.47 -1.56
C ALA A 38 -8.06 -0.51 -2.16
N GLY A 39 -8.47 -1.35 -3.11
CA GLY A 39 -7.57 -2.27 -3.80
C GLY A 39 -6.49 -1.56 -4.65
N LYS A 40 -6.84 -0.43 -5.28
CA LYS A 40 -5.88 0.39 -6.04
C LYS A 40 -4.88 1.09 -5.10
N GLU A 41 -5.38 1.69 -4.03
CA GLU A 41 -4.55 2.37 -3.01
C GLU A 41 -3.57 1.38 -2.36
N LEU A 42 -4.05 0.20 -1.95
CA LEU A 42 -3.20 -0.84 -1.38
C LEU A 42 -2.10 -1.31 -2.34
N ARG A 43 -2.40 -1.40 -3.65
CA ARG A 43 -1.39 -1.76 -4.66
C ARG A 43 -0.37 -0.65 -4.87
N ALA A 44 -0.79 0.61 -4.83
CA ALA A 44 0.12 1.75 -4.94
C ALA A 44 1.07 1.80 -3.74
N GLU A 45 0.52 1.72 -2.52
CA GLU A 45 1.28 1.65 -1.27
C GLU A 45 2.30 0.51 -1.24
N ARG A 46 1.89 -0.70 -1.66
CA ARG A 46 2.82 -1.85 -1.73
C ARG A 46 3.97 -1.61 -2.70
N LYS A 47 3.71 -0.99 -3.86
CA LYS A 47 4.77 -0.67 -4.83
C LYS A 47 5.73 0.38 -4.29
N GLU A 48 5.21 1.41 -3.62
CA GLU A 48 6.02 2.45 -3.01
C GLU A 48 6.89 1.87 -1.89
N LYS A 49 6.30 1.05 -1.02
CA LYS A 49 7.03 0.33 0.02
C LYS A 49 8.17 -0.50 -0.56
N GLU A 50 7.92 -1.32 -1.58
CA GLU A 50 8.96 -2.15 -2.20
C GLU A 50 10.09 -1.30 -2.82
N LYS A 51 9.74 -0.17 -3.43
CA LYS A 51 10.72 0.78 -3.98
C LYS A 51 11.60 1.36 -2.86
N LEU A 52 10.98 1.82 -1.77
CA LEU A 52 11.69 2.38 -0.63
C LEU A 52 12.60 1.36 0.05
N GLU A 53 12.13 0.11 0.23
CA GLU A 53 12.94 -0.99 0.77
C GLU A 53 14.17 -1.28 -0.10
N LYS A 54 14.03 -1.28 -1.43
CA LYS A 54 15.15 -1.46 -2.36
C LYS A 54 16.16 -0.32 -2.30
N GLU A 55 15.69 0.92 -2.24
CA GLU A 55 16.57 2.08 -2.10
C GLU A 55 17.30 2.08 -0.75
N LEU A 56 16.60 1.71 0.33
CA LEU A 56 17.19 1.59 1.65
C LEU A 56 18.31 0.53 1.65
N ALA A 57 18.04 -0.67 1.15
CA ALA A 57 19.04 -1.74 1.10
C ALA A 57 20.30 -1.36 0.31
N ARG A 58 20.15 -0.61 -0.80
CA ARG A 58 21.30 -0.10 -1.57
C ARG A 58 22.13 0.91 -0.77
N LYS A 59 21.45 1.83 -0.07
CA LYS A 59 22.10 2.83 0.77
C LYS A 59 22.82 2.18 1.96
N GLU A 60 22.19 1.21 2.61
CA GLU A 60 22.79 0.45 3.71
C GLU A 60 24.03 -0.33 3.25
N LYS A 61 23.98 -0.96 2.06
CA LYS A 61 25.15 -1.64 1.48
C LYS A 61 26.31 -0.67 1.24
N ALA A 62 26.06 0.46 0.59
CA ALA A 62 27.09 1.47 0.34
C ALA A 62 27.64 2.06 1.66
N LEU A 63 26.78 2.26 2.66
CA LEU A 63 27.18 2.71 3.99
C LEU A 63 28.08 1.68 4.69
N ALA A 64 27.73 0.40 4.60
CA ALA A 64 28.54 -0.68 5.16
C ALA A 64 29.92 -0.78 4.49
N GLU A 65 29.96 -0.65 3.15
CA GLU A 65 31.22 -0.61 2.40
C GLU A 65 32.09 0.59 2.82
N ALA A 66 31.52 1.79 2.94
CA ALA A 66 32.23 2.98 3.42
C ALA A 66 32.76 2.79 4.84
N ALA A 67 31.96 2.22 5.75
CA ALA A 67 32.39 1.91 7.11
C ALA A 67 33.53 0.88 7.13
N ALA A 68 33.46 -0.15 6.29
CA ALA A 68 34.52 -1.15 6.17
C ALA A 68 35.83 -0.53 5.67
N LEU A 69 35.77 0.34 4.65
CA LEU A 69 36.94 1.07 4.16
C LEU A 69 37.58 1.95 5.24
N LEU A 70 36.77 2.67 6.02
CA LEU A 70 37.26 3.48 7.14
C LEU A 70 37.95 2.62 8.21
N VAL A 71 37.39 1.45 8.53
CA VAL A 71 38.00 0.53 9.50
C VAL A 71 39.31 -0.04 8.97
N LEU A 72 39.36 -0.43 7.68
CA LEU A 72 40.58 -0.94 7.06
C LEU A 72 41.68 0.12 7.02
N ARG A 73 41.36 1.36 6.66
CA ARG A 73 42.31 2.49 6.72
C ARG A 73 42.89 2.66 8.11
N LYS A 74 42.05 2.77 9.15
CA LYS A 74 42.50 2.88 10.54
C LYS A 74 43.41 1.73 10.97
N LYS A 75 43.13 0.50 10.51
CA LYS A 75 43.98 -0.66 10.79
C LYS A 75 45.32 -0.59 10.06
N ALA A 76 45.34 -0.13 8.82
CA ALA A 76 46.56 0.05 8.05
C ALA A 76 47.45 1.13 8.69
N ASP A 77 46.87 2.29 9.01
CA ASP A 77 47.56 3.39 9.69
C ASP A 77 48.17 2.92 11.02
N ALA A 78 47.48 2.04 11.77
CA ALA A 78 48.00 1.49 13.03
C ALA A 78 49.15 0.49 12.86
N ILE A 79 49.28 -0.17 11.70
CA ILE A 79 50.33 -1.16 11.42
C ILE A 79 51.55 -0.49 10.78
N TRP A 80 51.32 0.40 9.81
CA TRP A 80 52.36 0.99 8.98
C TRP A 80 52.71 2.43 9.36
N GLY A 81 51.99 3.04 10.30
CA GLY A 81 52.09 4.47 10.57
C GLY A 81 51.29 5.28 9.55
N THR A 82 51.01 6.54 9.87
CA THR A 82 50.46 7.49 8.90
C THR A 82 51.62 8.09 8.11
N ASP A 83 51.54 8.14 6.77
CA ASP A 83 52.48 8.86 5.88
C ASP A 83 52.61 10.37 6.19
N GLU A 84 51.93 10.85 7.24
CA GLU A 84 52.00 12.23 7.76
C GLU A 84 53.21 12.46 8.69
N GLU A 85 54.10 11.47 8.93
CA GLU A 85 55.31 11.62 9.77
C GLU A 85 56.60 11.97 9.00
N ASP A 86 56.53 12.32 7.71
CA ASP A 86 57.67 12.82 6.91
C ASP A 86 57.45 14.27 6.40
N GLU A 87 57.00 15.18 7.28
CA GLU A 87 57.15 16.63 7.13
C GLU A 87 57.67 17.31 8.40
#